data_AF-A0A812HTN7-F1
#
_entry.id   AF-A0A812HTN7-F1
#
_cell.length_a   1.000
_cell.length_b   1.000
_cell.length_c   1.000
_cell.angle_alpha   90.00
_cell.angle_beta   90.00
_cell.angle_gamma   90.00
#
_symmetry.space_group_name_H-M   'P 1'
#
loop_
_entity.id
_entity.type
_entity.pdbx_description
1 polymer ?
#
loop_
_entity_poly.entity_id
_entity_poly.type
_entity_poly.pdbx_seq_one_letter_code
_entity_poly.pdbx_strand_id
1 'polypeptide(L)'
;MVLDLDRIWWKIRGAVDSYVDEAENEINSFESGSQAMANYQQCSMDFASLLSIYRQTMAVTDSSHRALKKTWRLCSNLMGELASHLDDGEAFVTFLQQEGCASRLAFETLEQVRDVMGSLRMLYHRFAVSGLASPELSLVESTVDRIKRSWSSAQAAVCNRTGQLPMWYMMPLDTEKALEQMEAMTP
;
A
#
# COMPACT_ATOMS: atom_id res chain seq x y z
N MET A 1 5.25 -20.42 9.89
CA MET A 1 4.36 -19.34 10.39
C MET A 1 5.07 -18.00 10.43
N VAL A 2 5.94 -17.68 11.40
CA VAL A 2 6.63 -16.36 11.46
C VAL A 2 7.48 -16.09 10.21
N LEU A 3 8.23 -17.09 9.72
CA LEU A 3 9.03 -16.97 8.49
C LEU A 3 8.16 -16.73 7.24
N ASP A 4 6.93 -17.23 7.22
CA ASP A 4 6.03 -17.05 6.07
C ASP A 4 5.44 -15.63 6.05
N LEU A 5 5.07 -15.11 7.23
CA LEU A 5 4.63 -13.73 7.41
C LEU A 5 5.73 -12.75 6.98
N ASP A 6 6.97 -12.97 7.46
CA ASP A 6 8.13 -12.16 7.10
C ASP A 6 8.41 -12.23 5.58
N ARG A 7 8.33 -13.42 4.98
CA ARG A 7 8.49 -13.59 3.53
C ARG A 7 7.45 -12.82 2.73
N ILE A 8 6.18 -12.84 3.15
CA ILE A 8 5.10 -12.08 2.48
C ILE A 8 5.36 -10.58 2.61
N TRP A 9 5.72 -10.13 3.81
CA TRP A 9 6.09 -8.75 4.08
C TRP A 9 7.22 -8.26 3.15
N TRP A 10 8.33 -9.00 3.06
CA TRP A 10 9.45 -8.64 2.19
C TRP A 10 9.07 -8.61 0.71
N LYS A 11 8.17 -9.49 0.25
CA LYS A 11 7.65 -9.46 -1.12
C LYS A 11 6.85 -8.18 -1.38
N ILE A 12 5.99 -7.77 -0.45
CA ILE A 12 5.21 -6.53 -0.57
C ILE A 12 6.17 -5.35 -0.63
N ARG A 13 7.11 -5.27 0.32
CA ARG A 13 8.11 -4.19 0.36
C ARG A 13 8.90 -4.12 -0.94
N GLY A 14 9.46 -5.23 -1.40
CA GLY A 14 10.22 -5.27 -2.65
C GLY A 14 9.42 -4.87 -3.89
N ALA A 15 8.12 -5.22 -3.93
CA ALA A 15 7.25 -4.81 -5.03
C ALA A 15 6.94 -3.30 -5.02
N VAL A 16 6.79 -2.72 -3.83
CA VAL A 16 6.59 -1.27 -3.64
C VAL A 16 7.87 -0.52 -3.97
N ASP A 17 9.02 -0.95 -3.46
CA ASP A 17 10.34 -0.35 -3.74
C ASP A 17 10.60 -0.35 -5.26
N SER A 18 10.36 -1.49 -5.93
CA SER A 18 10.50 -1.58 -7.40
C SER A 18 9.57 -0.61 -8.15
N TYR A 19 8.37 -0.34 -7.63
CA TYR A 19 7.47 0.65 -8.23
C TYR A 19 7.94 2.07 -7.98
N VAL A 20 8.47 2.37 -6.79
CA VAL A 20 9.00 3.70 -6.48
C VAL A 20 10.13 4.06 -7.44
N ASP A 21 11.01 3.11 -7.77
CA ASP A 21 12.05 3.30 -8.78
C ASP A 21 11.48 3.63 -10.17
N GLU A 22 10.41 2.94 -10.60
CA GLU A 22 9.72 3.22 -11.87
C GLU A 22 9.02 4.61 -11.86
N ALA A 23 8.44 4.99 -10.72
CA ALA A 23 7.82 6.29 -10.55
C ALA A 23 8.86 7.43 -10.55
N GLU A 24 10.07 7.18 -10.04
CA GLU A 24 11.19 8.12 -10.12
C GLU A 24 11.63 8.32 -11.57
N ASN A 25 11.73 7.24 -12.36
CA ASN A 25 12.02 7.33 -13.79
C ASN A 25 10.98 8.16 -14.56
N GLU A 26 9.70 8.02 -14.22
CA GLU A 26 8.63 8.85 -14.77
C GLU A 26 8.84 10.34 -14.47
N ILE A 27 9.12 10.69 -13.21
CA ILE A 27 9.37 12.08 -12.80
C ILE A 27 10.57 12.66 -13.56
N ASN A 28 11.67 11.93 -13.65
CA ASN A 28 12.88 12.36 -14.36
C ASN A 28 12.60 12.56 -15.87
N SER A 29 11.80 11.69 -16.47
CA SER A 29 11.41 11.81 -17.88
C SER A 29 10.45 12.98 -18.13
N PHE A 30 9.60 13.30 -17.15
CA PHE A 30 8.73 14.48 -17.21
C PHE A 30 9.51 15.78 -17.08
N GLU A 31 10.48 15.86 -16.17
CA GLU A 31 11.41 16.98 -16.05
C GLU A 31 12.18 17.21 -17.35
N SER A 32 12.72 16.14 -17.93
CA SER A 32 13.41 16.18 -19.23
C SER A 32 12.51 16.69 -20.36
N GLY A 33 11.26 16.24 -20.41
CA GLY A 33 10.27 16.73 -21.37
C GLY A 33 9.94 18.21 -21.19
N SER A 34 9.85 18.68 -19.95
CA SER A 34 9.63 20.08 -19.61
C SER A 34 10.80 20.97 -20.03
N GLN A 35 12.04 20.52 -19.80
CA GLN A 35 13.24 21.22 -20.24
C GLN A 35 13.32 21.26 -21.78
N ALA A 36 12.99 20.16 -22.46
CA ALA A 36 12.94 20.12 -23.92
C ALA A 36 11.93 21.13 -24.49
N MET A 37 10.77 21.27 -23.85
CA MET A 37 9.76 22.27 -24.23
C MET A 37 10.28 23.69 -24.05
N ALA A 38 10.96 23.99 -22.93
CA ALA A 38 11.59 25.29 -22.70
C ALA A 38 12.66 25.61 -23.75
N ASN A 39 13.49 24.62 -24.10
CA ASN A 39 14.52 24.77 -25.14
C ASN A 39 13.90 25.05 -26.51
N TYR A 40 12.79 24.36 -26.85
CA TYR A 40 12.06 24.62 -28.09
C TYR A 40 11.48 26.05 -28.13
N GLN A 41 10.90 26.53 -27.02
CA GLN A 41 10.40 27.92 -26.91
C GLN A 41 11.50 28.98 -27.06
N GLN A 42 12.73 28.65 -26.64
CA GLN A 42 13.90 29.50 -26.80
C GLN A 42 14.61 29.31 -28.15
N CYS A 43 14.02 28.56 -29.08
CA CYS A 43 14.58 28.22 -30.38
C CYS A 43 15.96 27.52 -30.31
N SER A 44 16.29 26.89 -29.18
CA SER A 44 17.54 26.14 -28.97
C SER A 44 17.41 24.64 -29.27
N MET A 45 16.20 24.18 -29.61
CA MET A 45 15.90 22.81 -30.00
C MET A 45 14.93 22.81 -31.20
N ASP A 46 15.10 21.88 -32.13
CA ASP A 46 14.18 21.68 -33.23
C ASP A 46 12.96 20.84 -32.82
N PHE A 47 11.88 20.93 -33.60
CA PHE A 47 10.63 20.22 -33.31
C PHE A 47 10.78 18.69 -33.34
N ALA A 48 11.64 18.13 -34.19
CA ALA A 48 11.81 16.67 -34.28
C ALA A 48 12.47 16.13 -33.01
N SER A 49 13.47 16.84 -32.48
CA SER A 49 14.09 16.55 -31.18
C SER A 49 13.09 16.64 -30.03
N LEU A 50 12.28 17.71 -29.97
CA LEU A 50 11.20 17.85 -28.98
C LEU A 50 10.20 16.69 -29.06
N LEU A 51 9.74 16.36 -30.27
CA LEU A 51 8.78 15.29 -30.48
C LEU A 51 9.34 13.92 -30.06
N SER A 52 10.63 13.68 -30.27
CA SER A 52 11.31 12.46 -29.82
C SER A 52 11.29 12.35 -28.30
N ILE A 53 11.65 13.42 -27.58
CA ILE A 53 11.66 13.44 -26.11
C ILE A 53 10.23 13.28 -25.59
N TYR A 54 9.26 13.98 -26.16
CA TYR A 54 7.85 13.83 -25.80
C TYR A 54 7.37 12.38 -25.92
N ARG A 55 7.67 11.70 -27.04
CA ARG A 55 7.32 10.29 -27.24
C ARG A 55 7.96 9.38 -26.19
N GLN A 56 9.21 9.65 -25.82
CA GLN A 56 9.89 8.91 -24.77
C GLN A 56 9.22 9.12 -23.41
N THR A 57 8.93 10.36 -23.03
CA THR A 57 8.21 10.67 -21.79
C THR A 57 6.86 9.96 -21.72
N MET A 58 6.08 9.99 -22.80
CA MET A 58 4.80 9.27 -22.86
C MET A 58 4.97 7.75 -22.69
N ALA A 59 5.99 7.16 -23.30
CA ALA A 59 6.27 5.73 -23.16
C ALA A 59 6.65 5.33 -21.72
N VAL A 60 7.42 6.19 -21.02
CA VAL A 60 7.79 5.99 -19.61
C VAL A 60 6.57 6.13 -18.70
N THR A 61 5.74 7.16 -18.90
CA THR A 61 4.46 7.32 -18.18
C THR A 61 3.56 6.10 -18.34
N ASP A 62 3.40 5.60 -19.57
CA ASP A 62 2.63 4.38 -19.82
C ASP A 62 3.22 3.14 -19.12
N SER A 63 4.55 3.07 -19.02
CA SER A 63 5.24 2.02 -18.27
C SER A 63 4.97 2.11 -16.77
N SER A 64 5.12 3.31 -16.19
CA SER A 64 4.82 3.60 -14.78
C SER A 64 3.36 3.26 -14.43
N HIS A 65 2.40 3.64 -15.29
CA HIS A 65 0.99 3.28 -15.10
C HIS A 65 0.76 1.76 -15.07
N ARG A 66 1.45 1.00 -15.91
CA ARG A 66 1.39 -0.47 -15.89
C ARG A 66 2.05 -1.03 -14.63
N ALA A 67 3.19 -0.48 -14.22
CA ALA A 67 3.88 -0.86 -13.00
C ALA A 67 2.98 -0.63 -11.77
N LEU A 68 2.37 0.55 -11.65
CA LEU A 68 1.42 0.89 -10.58
C LEU A 68 0.27 -0.14 -10.49
N LYS A 69 -0.39 -0.44 -11.63
CA LYS A 69 -1.48 -1.43 -11.67
C LYS A 69 -1.03 -2.83 -11.28
N LYS A 70 0.16 -3.23 -11.72
CA LYS A 70 0.74 -4.53 -11.40
C LYS A 70 1.08 -4.62 -9.91
N THR A 71 1.76 -3.61 -9.37
CA THR A 71 2.16 -3.54 -7.97
C THR A 71 0.95 -3.51 -7.05
N TRP A 72 -0.07 -2.70 -7.38
CA TRP A 72 -1.33 -2.71 -6.63
C TRP A 72 -1.92 -4.12 -6.50
N ARG A 73 -2.13 -4.81 -7.63
CA ARG A 73 -2.72 -6.16 -7.65
C ARG A 73 -1.88 -7.16 -6.86
N LEU A 74 -0.55 -7.07 -6.98
CA LEU A 74 0.35 -7.94 -6.25
C LEU A 74 0.26 -7.70 -4.74
N CYS A 75 0.37 -6.43 -4.31
CA CYS A 75 0.31 -6.06 -2.90
C CYS A 75 -1.06 -6.37 -2.28
N SER A 76 -2.17 -6.10 -2.97
CA SER A 76 -3.51 -6.42 -2.47
C SER A 76 -3.71 -7.94 -2.28
N ASN A 77 -3.20 -8.75 -3.22
CA ASN A 77 -3.28 -10.21 -3.12
C ASN A 77 -2.39 -10.74 -1.99
N LEU A 78 -1.15 -10.25 -1.88
CA LEU A 78 -0.24 -10.64 -0.81
C LEU A 78 -0.76 -10.22 0.57
N MET A 79 -1.47 -9.10 0.66
CA MET A 79 -2.14 -8.71 1.91
C MET A 79 -3.27 -9.69 2.26
N GLY A 80 -4.04 -10.16 1.27
CA GLY A 80 -5.03 -11.22 1.46
C GLY A 80 -4.40 -12.54 1.94
N GLU A 81 -3.25 -12.91 1.36
CA GLU A 81 -2.44 -14.07 1.80
C GLU A 81 -1.97 -13.89 3.26
N LEU A 82 -1.48 -12.69 3.61
CA LEU A 82 -1.10 -12.35 4.97
C LEU A 82 -2.26 -12.53 5.95
N ALA A 83 -3.45 -12.00 5.63
CA ALA A 83 -4.62 -12.17 6.49
C ALA A 83 -5.04 -13.63 6.64
N SER A 84 -4.94 -14.44 5.58
CA SER A 84 -5.20 -15.88 5.67
C SER A 84 -4.24 -16.57 6.62
N HIS A 85 -2.94 -16.28 6.55
CA HIS A 85 -1.97 -16.83 7.50
C HIS A 85 -2.21 -16.39 8.95
N LEU A 86 -2.70 -15.17 9.17
CA LEU A 86 -2.99 -14.65 10.51
C LEU A 86 -4.26 -15.25 11.11
N ASP A 87 -5.33 -15.28 10.31
CA ASP A 87 -6.67 -15.71 10.71
C ASP A 87 -6.76 -17.23 10.77
N ASP A 88 -6.49 -17.89 9.65
CA ASP A 88 -6.64 -19.36 9.51
C ASP A 88 -5.53 -20.11 10.24
N GLY A 89 -4.36 -19.48 10.40
CA GLY A 89 -3.23 -20.01 11.16
C GLY A 89 -3.28 -19.71 12.66
N GLU A 90 -4.31 -19.00 13.14
CA GLU A 90 -4.46 -18.55 14.54
C GLU A 90 -3.18 -17.90 15.09
N ALA A 91 -2.48 -17.13 14.25
CA ALA A 91 -1.14 -16.64 14.57
C ALA A 91 -1.14 -15.76 15.83
N PHE A 92 -2.11 -14.86 15.96
CA PHE A 92 -2.24 -14.00 17.14
C PHE A 92 -2.55 -14.80 18.41
N VAL A 93 -3.38 -15.86 18.33
CA VAL A 93 -3.64 -16.74 19.48
C VAL A 93 -2.34 -17.39 19.92
N THR A 94 -1.59 -17.94 18.96
CA THR A 94 -0.30 -18.60 19.21
C THR A 94 0.70 -17.65 19.87
N PHE A 95 0.87 -16.43 19.34
CA PHE A 95 1.80 -15.44 19.90
C PHE A 95 1.41 -15.03 21.32
N LEU A 96 0.12 -14.75 21.55
CA LEU A 96 -0.38 -14.36 22.88
C LEU A 96 -0.30 -15.51 23.89
N GLN A 97 -0.50 -16.76 23.48
CA GLN A 97 -0.33 -17.91 24.38
C GLN A 97 1.13 -18.13 24.78
N GLN A 98 2.07 -17.89 23.85
CA GLN A 98 3.49 -18.12 24.09
C GLN A 98 4.16 -16.99 24.88
N GLU A 99 3.82 -15.73 24.59
CA GLU A 99 4.48 -14.55 25.17
C GLU A 99 3.60 -13.76 26.14
N GLY A 100 2.34 -14.16 26.29
CA GLY A 100 1.33 -13.45 27.08
C GLY A 100 0.74 -12.24 26.35
N CYS A 101 -0.09 -11.48 27.07
CA CYS A 101 -0.85 -10.35 26.52
C CYS A 101 -0.01 -9.15 26.07
N ALA A 102 1.27 -9.12 26.45
CA ALA A 102 2.24 -8.14 26.00
C ALA A 102 3.16 -8.70 24.90
N SER A 103 2.69 -9.72 24.15
CA SER A 103 3.46 -10.41 23.12
C SER A 103 4.07 -9.41 22.13
N ARG A 104 5.40 -9.41 22.09
CA ARG A 104 6.16 -8.59 21.15
C ARG A 104 5.87 -9.02 19.72
N LEU A 105 5.84 -10.32 19.44
CA LEU A 105 5.59 -10.84 18.09
C LEU A 105 4.21 -10.43 17.57
N ALA A 106 3.20 -10.43 18.44
CA ALA A 106 1.85 -10.03 18.06
C ALA A 106 1.79 -8.53 17.70
N PHE A 107 2.48 -7.67 18.46
CA PHE A 107 2.58 -6.25 18.13
C PHE A 107 3.44 -5.98 16.89
N GLU A 108 4.58 -6.65 16.72
CA GLU A 108 5.41 -6.51 15.51
C GLU A 108 4.65 -6.91 14.25
N THR A 109 3.85 -7.97 14.31
CA THR A 109 3.00 -8.42 13.21
C THR A 109 1.96 -7.35 12.85
N LEU A 110 1.37 -6.70 13.85
CA LEU A 110 0.44 -5.59 13.64
C LEU A 110 1.11 -4.37 13.01
N GLU A 111 2.34 -4.05 13.43
CA GLU A 111 3.13 -2.96 12.83
C GLU A 111 3.44 -3.26 11.35
N GLN A 112 3.81 -4.49 11.02
CA GLN A 112 3.99 -4.91 9.62
C GLN A 112 2.68 -4.72 8.82
N VAL A 113 1.53 -5.18 9.33
CA VAL A 113 0.26 -4.95 8.62
C VAL A 113 0.00 -3.45 8.42
N ARG A 114 0.34 -2.61 9.41
CA ARG A 114 0.18 -1.16 9.31
C ARG A 114 1.03 -0.57 8.18
N ASP A 115 2.31 -0.93 8.04
CA ASP A 115 3.09 -0.33 6.95
C ASP A 115 2.81 -0.96 5.57
N VAL A 116 2.22 -2.16 5.50
CA VAL A 116 1.59 -2.66 4.25
C VAL A 116 0.44 -1.73 3.86
N MET A 117 -0.43 -1.39 4.82
CA MET A 117 -1.55 -0.47 4.59
C MET A 117 -1.07 0.93 4.19
N GLY A 118 0.01 1.42 4.79
CA GLY A 118 0.67 2.66 4.38
C GLY A 118 1.12 2.61 2.93
N SER A 119 1.74 1.49 2.53
CA SER A 119 2.19 1.27 1.15
C SER A 119 1.03 1.22 0.16
N LEU A 120 -0.05 0.50 0.48
CA LEU A 120 -1.26 0.45 -0.33
C LEU A 120 -1.91 1.85 -0.44
N ARG A 121 -1.92 2.65 0.63
CA ARG A 121 -2.44 4.03 0.56
C ARG A 121 -1.63 4.89 -0.39
N MET A 122 -0.30 4.80 -0.34
CA MET A 122 0.57 5.52 -1.26
C MET A 122 0.27 5.14 -2.71
N LEU A 123 0.15 3.84 -3.01
CA LEU A 123 -0.23 3.35 -4.34
C LEU A 123 -1.61 3.86 -4.75
N TYR A 124 -2.61 3.77 -3.87
CA TYR A 124 -3.97 4.26 -4.14
C TYR A 124 -3.96 5.76 -4.51
N HIS A 125 -3.22 6.57 -3.74
CA HIS A 125 -3.08 8.00 -4.03
C HIS A 125 -2.43 8.25 -5.40
N ARG A 126 -1.44 7.43 -5.79
CA ARG A 126 -0.82 7.53 -7.12
C ARG A 126 -1.80 7.27 -8.26
N PHE A 127 -2.80 6.40 -8.12
CA PHE A 127 -3.83 6.25 -9.15
C PHE A 127 -4.57 7.56 -9.41
N ALA A 128 -4.96 8.27 -8.35
CA ALA A 128 -5.65 9.55 -8.46
C ALA A 128 -4.77 10.62 -9.13
N VAL A 129 -3.52 10.75 -8.68
CA VAL A 129 -2.57 11.73 -9.23
C VAL A 129 -2.24 11.45 -10.70
N SER A 130 -2.18 10.18 -11.10
CA SER A 130 -1.96 9.75 -12.49
C SER A 130 -3.21 9.82 -13.37
N GLY A 131 -4.36 10.29 -12.85
CA GLY A 131 -5.62 10.34 -13.60
C GLY A 131 -6.15 8.97 -14.02
N LEU A 132 -5.75 7.91 -13.30
CA LEU A 132 -6.20 6.55 -13.54
C LEU A 132 -7.49 6.27 -12.76
N ALA A 133 -8.30 5.34 -13.27
CA ALA A 133 -9.45 4.83 -12.51
C ALA A 133 -8.98 4.22 -11.18
N SER A 134 -9.64 4.58 -10.09
CA SER A 134 -9.34 4.05 -8.76
C SER A 134 -9.39 2.52 -8.78
N PRO A 135 -8.44 1.85 -8.12
CA PRO A 135 -8.43 0.40 -8.06
C PRO A 135 -9.53 -0.11 -7.11
N GLU A 136 -9.89 -1.38 -7.26
CA GLU A 136 -10.87 -2.03 -6.39
C GLU A 136 -10.36 -2.14 -4.94
N LEU A 137 -11.17 -1.69 -3.97
CA LEU A 137 -10.83 -1.67 -2.54
C LEU A 137 -11.41 -2.84 -1.74
N SER A 138 -12.41 -3.55 -2.28
CA SER A 138 -13.18 -4.59 -1.57
C SER A 138 -12.29 -5.68 -0.94
N LEU A 139 -11.25 -6.11 -1.66
CA LEU A 139 -10.28 -7.09 -1.20
C LEU A 139 -9.47 -6.56 -0.02
N VAL A 140 -9.01 -5.31 -0.09
CA VAL A 140 -8.20 -4.71 0.98
C VAL A 140 -9.06 -4.45 2.22
N GLU A 141 -10.27 -3.90 2.05
CA GLU A 141 -11.22 -3.65 3.13
C GLU A 141 -11.56 -4.94 3.88
N SER A 142 -11.97 -5.99 3.15
CA SER A 142 -12.28 -7.29 3.75
C SER A 142 -11.07 -7.95 4.43
N THR A 143 -9.87 -7.76 3.88
CA THR A 143 -8.61 -8.24 4.47
C THR A 143 -8.30 -7.54 5.79
N VAL A 144 -8.43 -6.21 5.85
CA VAL A 144 -8.28 -5.43 7.09
C VAL A 144 -9.27 -5.89 8.15
N ASP A 145 -10.53 -6.10 7.77
CA ASP A 145 -11.55 -6.55 8.71
C ASP A 145 -11.27 -7.95 9.26
N ARG A 146 -10.74 -8.86 8.43
CA ARG A 146 -10.29 -10.18 8.89
C ARG A 146 -9.18 -10.07 9.94
N ILE A 147 -8.16 -9.25 9.69
CA ILE A 147 -7.05 -9.06 10.62
C ILE A 147 -7.55 -8.45 11.95
N LYS A 148 -8.41 -7.43 11.89
CA LYS A 148 -9.03 -6.83 13.08
C LYS A 148 -9.82 -7.84 13.90
N ARG A 149 -10.62 -8.70 13.23
CA ARG A 149 -11.37 -9.76 13.89
C ARG A 149 -10.46 -10.81 14.51
N SER A 150 -9.45 -11.28 13.79
CA SER A 150 -8.47 -12.26 14.27
C SER A 150 -7.78 -11.76 15.55
N TRP A 151 -7.31 -10.51 15.56
CA TRP A 151 -6.72 -9.87 16.74
C TRP A 151 -7.69 -9.79 17.93
N SER A 152 -8.90 -9.26 17.69
CA SER A 152 -9.90 -9.08 18.74
C SER A 152 -10.31 -10.42 19.37
N SER A 153 -10.54 -11.45 18.54
CA SER A 153 -10.83 -12.80 19.00
C SER A 153 -9.68 -13.41 19.79
N ALA A 154 -8.43 -13.22 19.34
CA ALA A 154 -7.27 -13.73 20.06
C ALA A 154 -7.09 -13.08 21.44
N GLN A 155 -7.29 -11.76 21.54
CA GLN A 155 -7.28 -11.08 22.84
C GLN A 155 -8.41 -11.54 23.76
N ALA A 156 -9.62 -11.73 23.23
CA ALA A 156 -10.74 -12.20 24.03
C ALA A 156 -10.46 -13.62 24.58
N ALA A 157 -9.92 -14.50 23.73
CA ALA A 157 -9.64 -15.89 24.08
C ALA A 157 -8.48 -16.05 25.09
N VAL A 158 -7.38 -15.30 24.92
CA VAL A 158 -6.16 -15.51 25.71
C VAL A 158 -6.05 -14.52 26.87
N CYS A 159 -6.48 -13.27 26.66
CA CYS A 159 -6.26 -12.17 27.59
C CYS A 159 -7.51 -11.74 28.35
N ASN A 160 -8.67 -12.33 28.05
CA ASN A 160 -9.97 -12.00 28.61
C ASN A 160 -10.28 -10.49 28.52
N ARG A 161 -9.89 -9.87 27.40
CA ARG A 161 -10.11 -8.46 27.08
C ARG A 161 -10.53 -8.32 25.62
N THR A 162 -11.43 -7.40 25.33
CA THR A 162 -11.72 -7.00 23.95
C THR A 162 -10.62 -6.06 23.46
N GLY A 163 -9.72 -6.61 22.65
CA GLY A 163 -8.69 -5.85 21.96
C GLY A 163 -9.25 -5.16 20.73
N GLN A 164 -9.68 -3.90 20.86
CA GLN A 164 -9.94 -3.08 19.68
C GLN A 164 -8.64 -2.43 19.22
N LEU A 165 -8.24 -2.71 17.98
CA LEU A 165 -7.23 -1.89 17.31
C LEU A 165 -7.81 -0.50 17.12
N PRO A 166 -7.08 0.57 17.52
CA PRO A 166 -7.52 1.92 17.24
C PRO A 166 -7.74 2.11 15.74
N MET A 167 -8.74 2.88 15.34
CA MET A 167 -9.05 3.11 13.92
C MET A 167 -7.84 3.68 13.16
N TRP A 168 -7.05 4.55 13.80
CA TRP A 168 -5.83 5.13 13.22
C TRP A 168 -4.76 4.09 12.90
N TYR A 169 -4.82 2.91 13.52
CA TYR A 169 -3.87 1.83 13.32
C TYR A 169 -4.03 1.13 11.95
N MET A 170 -5.25 1.15 11.39
CA MET A 170 -5.56 0.63 10.06
C MET A 170 -6.57 1.57 9.39
N MET A 171 -6.16 2.83 9.18
CA MET A 171 -7.00 3.84 8.54
C MET A 171 -7.44 3.39 7.15
N PRO A 172 -8.69 3.70 6.74
CA PRO A 172 -9.17 3.43 5.39
C PRO A 172 -8.22 3.99 4.32
N LEU A 173 -8.24 3.35 3.14
CA LEU A 173 -7.48 3.81 1.98
C LEU A 173 -8.14 5.04 1.34
N ASP A 174 -9.46 5.08 1.36
CA ASP A 174 -10.26 6.22 0.97
C ASP A 174 -10.26 7.28 2.09
N THR A 175 -9.57 8.38 1.84
CA THR A 175 -9.39 9.46 2.82
C THR A 175 -10.68 10.25 3.06
N GLU A 176 -11.62 10.31 2.10
CA GLU A 176 -12.92 10.96 2.32
C GLU A 176 -13.75 10.13 3.29
N LYS A 177 -13.85 8.82 3.06
CA LYS A 177 -14.48 7.91 4.04
C LYS A 177 -13.76 7.90 5.39
N ALA A 178 -12.44 8.03 5.41
CA ALA A 178 -11.68 8.10 6.66
C ALA A 178 -12.03 9.39 7.44
N LEU A 179 -12.16 10.52 6.75
CA LEU A 179 -12.58 11.80 7.34
C LEU A 179 -14.02 11.73 7.85
N GLU A 180 -14.95 11.20 7.06
CA GLU A 180 -16.35 11.01 7.49
C GLU A 180 -16.47 10.12 8.73
N GLN A 181 -15.68 9.03 8.80
CA GLN A 181 -15.65 8.14 9.96
C GLN A 181 -14.99 8.77 11.19
N MET A 182 -13.99 9.64 10.99
CA MET A 182 -13.37 10.40 12.06
C MET A 182 -14.30 11.50 12.60
N GLU A 183 -15.01 12.21 11.72
CA GLU A 183 -15.99 13.24 12.09
C GLU A 183 -17.17 12.63 12.85
N ALA A 184 -17.64 11.45 12.46
CA ALA A 184 -18.70 10.71 13.14
C ALA A 184 -18.34 10.22 14.56
N MET A 185 -17.07 10.30 14.96
CA MET A 185 -16.58 9.90 16.29
C MET A 185 -16.24 11.09 17.20
N THR A 186 -16.36 12.32 16.72
CA THR A 186 -16.26 13.53 17.54
C THR A 186 -17.60 13.77 18.26
N PRO A 187 -17.64 13.80 19.61
CA PRO A 187 -18.88 13.94 20.38
C PRO A 187 -19.55 15.31 20.25
#